data_AF-A0A6J3C793-F1
#
_entry.id   AF-A0A6J3C793-F1
#
_cell.length_a   1.000
_cell.length_b   1.000
_cell.length_c   1.000
_cell.angle_alpha   90.00
_cell.angle_beta   90.00
_cell.angle_gamma   90.00
#
_symmetry.space_group_name_H-M   'P 1'
#
loop_
_entity.id
_entity.type
_entity.pdbx_description
1 polymer ?
#
loop_
_entity_poly.entity_id
_entity_poly.type
_entity_poly.pdbx_seq_one_letter_code
_entity_poly.pdbx_strand_id
1 'polypeptide(L)'
;MADPWVVQPHEQAKFLEHFNNLGPVNGALTGEQAKRFMLQSQLPPPILGAIWTLADTNADGKLDLREFSIACKIINLKLHGMEVPKALPPSLLASLSPQDLEILGKLVFCNP
;
A
#
# COMPACT_ATOMS: atom_id res chain seq x y z
N MET A 1 -8.73 -20.90 -1.71
CA MET A 1 -8.41 -19.93 -2.77
C MET A 1 -8.21 -18.60 -2.06
N ALA A 2 -7.01 -18.02 -2.08
CA ALA A 2 -6.76 -16.74 -1.44
C ALA A 2 -7.22 -15.63 -2.38
N ASP A 3 -8.09 -14.74 -1.92
CA ASP A 3 -8.48 -13.55 -2.67
C ASP A 3 -7.22 -12.72 -2.96
N PRO A 4 -6.88 -12.45 -4.23
CA PRO A 4 -5.64 -11.75 -4.57
C PRO A 4 -5.59 -10.32 -4.02
N TRP A 5 -6.74 -9.75 -3.68
CA TRP A 5 -6.88 -8.42 -3.10
C TRP A 5 -6.65 -8.37 -1.59
N VAL A 6 -6.60 -9.51 -0.90
CA VAL A 6 -6.30 -9.56 0.53
C VAL A 6 -4.80 -9.40 0.73
N VAL A 7 -4.43 -8.49 1.63
CA VAL A 7 -3.04 -8.24 2.02
C VAL A 7 -2.70 -9.23 3.13
N GLN A 8 -1.73 -10.10 2.85
CA GLN A 8 -1.29 -11.05 3.86
C GLN A 8 -0.49 -10.32 4.96
N PRO A 9 -0.45 -10.86 6.19
CA PRO A 9 0.29 -10.22 7.29
C PRO A 9 1.77 -10.03 6.96
N HIS A 10 2.38 -11.02 6.29
CA HIS A 10 3.77 -10.93 5.84
C HIS A 10 3.99 -9.90 4.72
N GLU A 11 2.99 -9.60 3.88
CA GLU A 11 3.06 -8.54 2.86
C GLU A 11 2.97 -7.18 3.54
N GLN A 12 2.05 -7.05 4.49
CA GLN A 12 1.86 -5.84 5.26
C GLN A 12 3.10 -5.44 6.06
N ALA A 13 3.83 -6.40 6.63
CA ALA A 13 5.11 -6.15 7.28
C ALA A 13 6.14 -5.53 6.31
N LYS A 14 6.22 -6.04 5.07
CA LYS A 14 7.09 -5.46 4.02
C LYS A 14 6.63 -4.05 3.61
N PHE A 15 5.33 -3.84 3.49
CA PHE A 15 4.79 -2.52 3.15
C PHE A 15 5.09 -1.51 4.25
N LEU A 16 4.99 -1.91 5.51
CA LEU A 16 5.36 -1.10 6.67
C LEU A 16 6.86 -0.81 6.71
N GLU A 17 7.70 -1.78 6.39
CA GLU A 17 9.15 -1.58 6.27
C GLU A 17 9.48 -0.57 5.17
N HIS A 18 8.87 -0.68 3.99
CA HIS A 18 9.04 0.30 2.91
C HIS A 18 8.52 1.68 3.31
N PHE A 19 7.36 1.74 3.96
CA PHE A 19 6.78 2.99 4.46
C PHE A 19 7.73 3.70 5.41
N ASN A 20 8.29 2.98 6.39
CA ASN A 20 9.28 3.53 7.32
C ASN A 20 10.58 3.95 6.62
N ASN A 21 11.08 3.14 5.67
CA ASN A 21 12.29 3.47 4.90
C ASN A 21 12.14 4.75 4.07
N LEU A 22 10.93 5.05 3.58
CA LEU A 22 10.65 6.29 2.85
C LEU A 22 10.65 7.53 3.75
N GLY A 23 10.58 7.35 5.07
CA GLY A 23 10.60 8.43 6.06
C GLY A 23 9.29 9.22 6.08
N PRO A 24 8.21 8.68 6.67
CA PRO A 24 6.93 9.35 6.74
C PRO A 24 7.03 10.61 7.63
N VAL A 25 6.39 11.69 7.19
CA VAL A 25 6.36 12.96 7.91
C VAL A 25 4.99 13.07 8.59
N ASN A 26 4.96 13.13 9.93
CA ASN A 26 3.71 13.08 10.72
C ASN A 26 2.86 11.81 10.50
N GLY A 27 3.50 10.67 10.21
CA GLY A 27 2.78 9.40 10.02
C GLY A 27 2.17 9.21 8.62
N ALA A 28 2.45 10.11 7.68
CA ALA A 28 2.04 10.02 6.28
C ALA A 28 3.22 10.27 5.33
N LEU A 29 3.18 9.68 4.14
CA LEU A 29 4.10 9.99 3.06
C LEU A 29 3.53 11.13 2.23
N THR A 30 4.36 12.14 1.96
CA THR A 30 3.98 13.22 1.04
C THR A 30 3.81 12.68 -0.37
N GLY A 31 2.98 13.33 -1.18
CA GLY A 31 2.77 12.89 -2.56
C GLY A 31 4.04 12.85 -3.41
N GLU A 32 5.04 13.68 -3.10
CA GLU A 32 6.34 13.56 -3.76
C GLU A 32 7.05 12.25 -3.40
N GLN A 33 7.14 11.89 -2.12
CA GLN A 33 7.76 10.64 -1.66
C GLN A 33 7.07 9.42 -2.25
N ALA A 34 5.74 9.37 -2.14
CA ALA A 34 4.95 8.27 -2.65
C ALA A 34 5.03 8.16 -4.18
N LYS A 35 5.03 9.29 -4.91
CA LYS A 35 5.25 9.29 -6.36
C LYS A 35 6.63 8.78 -6.74
N ARG A 36 7.69 9.16 -6.02
CA ARG A 36 9.04 8.62 -6.24
C ARG A 36 9.08 7.12 -6.04
N PHE A 37 8.45 6.60 -4.98
CA PHE A 37 8.33 5.16 -4.74
C PHE A 37 7.58 4.44 -5.86
N MET A 38 6.44 4.99 -6.30
CA MET A 38 5.67 4.48 -7.43
C MET A 38 6.51 4.42 -8.72
N LEU A 39 7.31 5.45 -9.00
CA LEU A 39 8.21 5.48 -10.15
C LEU A 39 9.32 4.42 -10.05
N GLN A 40 9.81 4.09 -8.84
CA GLN A 40 10.79 3.01 -8.65
C GLN A 40 10.24 1.62 -9.02
N SER A 41 8.91 1.45 -9.00
CA SER A 41 8.27 0.20 -9.40
C SER A 41 8.28 -0.05 -10.93
N GLN A 42 8.85 0.87 -11.72
CA GLN A 42 8.99 0.78 -13.18
C GLN A 42 7.67 0.62 -13.94
N LEU A 43 6.55 1.02 -13.33
CA LEU A 43 5.25 1.03 -13.98
C LEU A 43 5.08 2.28 -14.86
N PRO A 44 4.31 2.19 -15.95
CA PRO A 44 4.10 3.32 -16.83
C PRO A 44 3.32 4.46 -16.13
N PRO A 45 3.62 5.74 -16.43
CA PRO A 45 2.98 6.90 -15.82
C PRO A 45 1.44 6.88 -15.77
N PRO A 46 0.71 6.48 -16.83
CA PRO A 46 -0.75 6.43 -16.77
C PRO A 46 -1.29 5.43 -15.75
N ILE A 47 -0.57 4.33 -15.53
CA ILE A 47 -0.94 3.31 -14.53
C ILE A 47 -0.65 3.85 -13.13
N LEU A 48 0.48 4.51 -12.93
CA LEU A 48 0.81 5.13 -11.64
C LEU A 48 -0.23 6.18 -11.23
N GLY A 49 -0.71 6.98 -12.18
CA GLY A 49 -1.81 7.94 -11.92
C GLY A 49 -3.09 7.24 -11.48
N ALA A 50 -3.48 6.14 -12.13
CA ALA A 50 -4.65 5.37 -11.73
C ALA A 50 -4.51 4.76 -10.33
N ILE A 51 -3.34 4.19 -10.02
CA ILE A 51 -3.06 3.63 -8.69
C ILE A 51 -3.08 4.72 -7.62
N TRP A 52 -2.49 5.88 -7.91
CA TRP A 52 -2.53 7.05 -7.02
C TRP A 52 -3.97 7.41 -6.66
N THR A 53 -4.83 7.62 -7.65
CA THR A 53 -6.23 8.00 -7.43
C THR A 53 -7.03 6.95 -6.66
N LEU A 54 -6.66 5.66 -6.77
CA LEU A 54 -7.31 4.60 -6.00
C LEU A 54 -6.81 4.51 -4.55
N ALA A 55 -5.54 4.80 -4.33
CA ALA A 55 -4.91 4.75 -3.01
C ALA A 55 -5.22 5.99 -2.17
N ASP A 56 -5.18 7.17 -2.78
CA ASP A 56 -5.47 8.49 -2.19
C ASP A 56 -6.99 8.68 -2.10
N THR A 57 -7.61 7.97 -1.14
CA THR A 57 -9.07 7.93 -0.98
C THR A 57 -9.64 9.23 -0.44
N ASN A 58 -8.83 10.00 0.28
CA ASN A 58 -9.19 11.30 0.84
C ASN A 58 -8.77 12.48 -0.07
N ALA A 59 -8.02 12.22 -1.15
CA ALA A 59 -7.50 13.21 -2.08
C ALA A 59 -6.73 14.35 -1.39
N ASP A 60 -6.05 14.06 -0.27
CA ASP A 60 -5.25 15.03 0.49
C ASP A 60 -3.86 15.23 -0.14
N GLY A 61 -3.45 14.35 -1.07
CA GLY A 61 -2.14 14.43 -1.71
C GLY A 61 -1.02 13.83 -0.85
N LYS A 62 -1.38 13.07 0.19
CA LYS A 62 -0.48 12.30 1.04
C LYS A 62 -1.02 10.87 1.16
N LEU A 63 -0.15 9.91 1.45
CA LEU A 63 -0.54 8.53 1.69
C LEU A 63 -0.18 8.15 3.12
N ASP A 64 -1.19 7.89 3.94
CA ASP A 64 -1.00 7.25 5.24
C ASP A 64 -0.58 5.78 5.07
N LEU A 65 -0.13 5.11 6.14
CA LEU A 65 0.26 3.69 6.10
C LEU A 65 -0.81 2.79 5.45
N ARG A 66 -2.09 3.09 5.70
CA ARG A 66 -3.23 2.40 5.11
C ARG A 66 -3.30 2.59 3.60
N GLU A 67 -3.22 3.83 3.13
CA GLU A 67 -3.30 4.20 1.71
C GLU A 67 -2.05 3.74 0.94
N PHE A 68 -0.89 3.81 1.57
CA PHE A 68 0.35 3.27 1.04
C PHE A 68 0.28 1.74 0.85
N SER A 69 -0.35 1.02 1.78
CA SER A 69 -0.54 -0.42 1.66
C SER A 69 -1.49 -0.77 0.50
N ILE A 70 -2.53 0.04 0.27
CA ILE A 70 -3.41 -0.07 -0.90
C ILE A 70 -2.59 0.10 -2.18
N ALA A 71 -1.81 1.18 -2.29
CA ALA A 71 -0.95 1.45 -3.44
C ALA A 71 0.02 0.29 -3.70
N CYS A 72 0.76 -0.15 -2.68
CA CYS A 72 1.70 -1.26 -2.77
C CYS A 72 1.04 -2.54 -3.26
N LYS A 73 -0.13 -2.89 -2.71
CA LYS A 73 -0.84 -4.10 -3.10
C LYS A 73 -1.27 -4.05 -4.57
N ILE A 74 -1.80 -2.92 -5.03
CA ILE A 74 -2.21 -2.75 -6.43
C ILE A 74 -0.98 -2.81 -7.36
N ILE A 75 0.13 -2.15 -6.99
CA ILE A 75 1.40 -2.23 -7.73
C ILE A 75 1.88 -3.68 -7.81
N ASN A 76 1.88 -4.39 -6.69
CA ASN A 76 2.33 -5.78 -6.63
C ASN A 76 1.49 -6.67 -7.55
N LEU A 77 0.16 -6.54 -7.50
CA LEU A 77 -0.75 -7.25 -8.41
C LEU A 77 -0.46 -6.90 -9.86
N LYS A 78 -0.22 -5.63 -10.17
CA LYS A 78 0.12 -5.18 -11.52
C LYS A 78 1.42 -5.79 -12.03
N LEU A 79 2.44 -5.91 -11.17
CA LEU A 79 3.71 -6.56 -11.47
C LEU A 79 3.54 -8.08 -11.70
N HIS A 80 2.57 -8.70 -11.03
CA HIS A 80 2.19 -10.12 -11.26
C HIS A 80 1.33 -10.32 -12.52
N GLY A 81 1.11 -9.28 -13.33
CA GLY A 81 0.34 -9.36 -14.56
C GLY A 81 -1.17 -9.15 -14.39
N MET A 82 -1.64 -8.82 -13.18
CA MET A 82 -3.03 -8.46 -12.96
C MET A 82 -3.31 -7.03 -13.44
N GLU A 83 -4.57 -6.72 -13.72
CA GLU A 83 -4.98 -5.39 -14.13
C GLU A 83 -5.25 -4.49 -12.92
N VAL A 84 -4.98 -3.19 -13.06
CA VAL A 84 -5.34 -2.21 -12.02
C VAL A 84 -6.86 -2.13 -11.99
N PRO A 85 -7.51 -2.32 -10.82
CA PRO A 85 -8.95 -2.33 -10.76
C PRO A 85 -9.47 -0.90 -10.97
N LYS A 86 -10.64 -0.75 -11.58
CA LYS A 86 -11.23 0.60 -11.77
C LYS A 86 -11.75 1.23 -10.48
N ALA A 87 -11.96 0.41 -9.45
CA ALA A 87 -12.46 0.82 -8.14
C ALA A 87 -11.76 0.04 -7.04
N LEU A 88 -11.68 0.64 -5.85
CA LEU A 88 -11.05 0.03 -4.69
C LEU A 88 -11.88 -1.18 -4.19
N PRO A 89 -11.35 -2.41 -4.20
CA PRO A 89 -12.12 -3.58 -3.79
C PRO A 89 -12.32 -3.61 -2.25
N PRO A 90 -13.51 -3.98 -1.77
CA PRO A 90 -13.80 -4.01 -0.33
C PRO A 90 -12.94 -5.03 0.42
N SER A 91 -12.51 -6.12 -0.22
CA SER A 91 -11.60 -7.12 0.38
C SER A 91 -10.24 -6.52 0.75
N LEU A 92 -9.73 -5.58 -0.07
CA LEU A 92 -8.47 -4.88 0.20
C LEU A 92 -8.61 -3.95 1.41
N LEU A 93 -9.72 -3.21 1.48
CA LEU A 93 -10.04 -2.35 2.62
C LEU A 93 -10.22 -3.14 3.91
N ALA A 94 -10.92 -4.27 3.84
CA ALA A 94 -11.16 -5.14 4.99
C ALA A 94 -9.85 -5.68 5.56
N SER A 95 -8.90 -6.01 4.68
CA SER A 95 -7.57 -6.50 5.04
C SER A 95 -6.70 -5.44 5.74
N LEU A 96 -6.98 -4.16 5.55
CA LEU A 96 -6.24 -3.04 6.13
C LEU A 96 -6.97 -2.42 7.32
N SER A 97 -7.84 -3.21 7.97
CA SER A 97 -8.51 -2.83 9.20
C SER A 97 -7.49 -2.62 10.33
N PRO A 98 -7.68 -1.60 11.19
CA PRO A 98 -6.72 -1.23 12.24
C PRO A 98 -6.42 -2.36 13.24
N GLN A 99 -7.33 -3.32 13.40
CA GLN A 99 -7.14 -4.48 14.27
C GLN A 99 -5.98 -5.40 13.81
N ASP A 100 -5.72 -5.50 12.51
CA ASP A 100 -4.62 -6.31 11.97
C ASP A 100 -3.28 -5.56 11.97
N LEU A 101 -3.31 -4.24 11.69
CA LEU A 101 -2.15 -3.36 11.70
C LEU A 101 -1.49 -3.29 13.10
N GLU A 102 -2.28 -3.31 14.17
CA GLU A 102 -1.77 -3.25 15.54
C GLU A 102 -1.19 -4.58 16.04
N ILE A 103 -1.71 -5.72 15.56
CA ILE A 103 -1.17 -7.06 15.87
C ILE A 103 0.16 -7.29 15.12
N LEU A 104 0.26 -6.79 13.88
CA LEU A 104 1.48 -6.89 13.09
C LEU A 104 2.62 -6.02 13.60
N GLY A 105 2.30 -4.84 14.13
CA GLY A 105 3.27 -4.05 14.89
C GLY A 105 3.90 -4.86 16.03
N LYS A 106 3.14 -5.70 16.73
CA LYS A 106 3.66 -6.54 17.83
C LYS A 106 4.50 -7.73 17.34
N LEU A 107 4.16 -8.30 16.18
CA LEU A 107 4.88 -9.43 15.59
C LEU A 107 6.21 -9.04 14.94
N VAL A 108 6.33 -7.85 14.35
CA VAL A 108 7.62 -7.33 13.82
C VAL A 108 8.65 -7.14 14.94
N PHE A 109 8.20 -6.79 16.16
CA PHE A 109 9.07 -6.71 17.34
C PHE A 109 9.29 -8.04 18.07
N CYS A 110 8.69 -9.14 17.59
CA CYS A 110 8.79 -10.44 18.23
C CYS A 110 9.29 -11.50 17.23
N ASN A 111 10.52 -11.32 16.76
CA ASN A 111 11.34 -12.47 16.37
C ASN A 111 12.56 -12.50 17.33
N PRO A 112 12.73 -13.55 18.14
CA PRO A 112 13.93 -13.72 18.97
C PRO A 112 15.21 -13.89 18.13
#